data_AF-A0A936UZ49-F1
#
_entry.id   AF-A0A936UZ49-F1
#
_cell.length_a   1.000
_cell.length_b   1.000
_cell.length_c   1.000
_cell.angle_alpha   90.00
_cell.angle_beta   90.00
_cell.angle_gamma   90.00
#
_symmetry.space_group_name_H-M   'P 1'
#
loop_
_entity.id
_entity.type
_entity.pdbx_description
1 polymer ?
#
loop_
_entity_poly.entity_id
_entity_poly.type
_entity_poly.pdbx_seq_one_letter_code
_entity_poly.pdbx_strand_id
1 'polypeptide(L)'
;MKRSTLKQVSIFFTVLFLFTLYLPLVSANNGYFSKLKPEPVNYAAQLQHGSTGERDDENLRERTEALYETMHLAQMGLSKSTFEYAMKGFDHLLQNGKFKNESIISIADLSLPSTEKRLFVIDLSQAKVLFNTYVAHGVNSGKVMAREFSNQPSSYKSSLGFYETLSTYMGGHGYSLKLEGLEKGINDNANRRAIVMHAAAYVNEALIKSQGFIGRSWGCPALPEKLYKPIINTIKGGTCLFIYGEDKSYLSQSKLINT
;
A
#
# COMPACT_ATOMS: atom_id res chain seq x y z
N MET A 1 -14.90 -42.35 71.43
CA MET A 1 -13.45 -42.40 71.71
C MET A 1 -12.68 -41.85 70.51
N LYS A 2 -11.69 -40.98 70.77
CA LYS A 2 -10.72 -40.29 69.86
C LYS A 2 -11.32 -39.17 68.99
N ARG A 3 -11.27 -37.88 69.37
CA ARG A 3 -10.14 -36.90 69.48
C ARG A 3 -9.38 -36.71 68.16
N SER A 4 -9.54 -35.54 67.54
CA SER A 4 -8.54 -34.45 67.39
C SER A 4 -7.57 -34.71 66.22
N THR A 5 -6.98 -33.76 65.49
CA THR A 5 -6.53 -32.40 65.79
C THR A 5 -6.05 -31.76 64.47
N LEU A 6 -6.02 -30.43 64.41
CA LEU A 6 -5.38 -29.61 63.36
C LEU A 6 -3.98 -30.10 62.94
N LYS A 7 -3.75 -30.14 61.62
CA LYS A 7 -2.51 -29.86 60.86
C LYS A 7 -2.99 -29.55 59.42
N GLN A 8 -2.53 -28.59 58.64
CA GLN A 8 -1.47 -27.60 58.70
C GLN A 8 -1.85 -26.56 57.63
N VAL A 9 -1.97 -25.29 58.03
CA VAL A 9 -1.82 -24.15 57.09
C VAL A 9 -0.33 -23.99 56.82
N SER A 10 0.02 -23.54 55.62
CA SER A 10 1.35 -23.17 55.12
C SER A 10 2.03 -24.24 54.26
N ILE A 11 1.95 -24.06 52.94
CA ILE A 11 3.05 -24.04 51.94
C ILE A 11 2.35 -23.77 50.59
N PHE A 12 2.11 -22.51 50.28
CA PHE A 12 1.66 -22.07 48.95
C PHE A 12 2.36 -20.77 48.53
N PHE A 13 3.64 -20.61 48.93
CA PHE A 13 4.38 -19.36 48.70
C PHE A 13 5.86 -19.53 48.32
N THR A 14 6.23 -20.63 47.66
CA THR A 14 7.62 -20.84 47.22
C THR A 14 7.74 -21.47 45.83
N VAL A 15 6.94 -21.03 44.86
CA VAL A 15 7.25 -21.19 43.42
C VAL A 15 6.96 -19.89 42.65
N LEU A 16 7.21 -18.72 43.28
CA LEU A 16 7.07 -17.41 42.63
C LEU A 16 8.39 -16.61 42.65
N PHE A 17 9.54 -17.26 42.85
CA PHE A 17 10.81 -16.52 42.98
C PHE A 17 12.05 -17.20 42.35
N LEU A 18 11.87 -18.01 41.32
CA LEU A 18 12.98 -18.55 40.52
C LEU A 18 12.72 -18.54 39.01
N PHE A 19 11.96 -17.55 38.53
CA PHE A 19 11.78 -17.30 37.08
C PHE A 19 12.04 -15.83 36.70
N THR A 20 12.92 -15.15 37.44
CA THR A 20 13.30 -13.74 37.19
C THR A 20 14.77 -13.55 36.80
N LEU A 21 15.50 -14.62 36.45
CA LEU A 21 16.96 -14.51 36.22
C LEU A 21 17.48 -15.07 34.88
N TYR A 22 16.62 -15.24 33.87
CA TYR A 22 17.09 -15.49 32.49
C TYR A 22 16.20 -14.81 31.44
N LEU A 23 16.15 -13.48 31.48
CA LEU A 23 15.88 -12.67 30.28
C LEU A 23 17.22 -12.07 29.87
N PRO A 24 17.75 -12.34 28.66
CA PRO A 24 18.86 -11.55 28.17
C PRO A 24 18.35 -10.11 28.08
N LEU A 25 19.08 -9.23 28.76
CA LEU A 25 18.94 -7.80 28.71
C LEU A 25 19.19 -7.34 27.26
N VAL A 26 18.17 -7.39 26.41
CA VAL A 26 18.18 -6.62 25.17
C VAL A 26 18.04 -5.17 25.62
N SER A 27 19.18 -4.51 25.70
CA SER A 27 19.25 -3.06 25.84
C SER A 27 18.52 -2.44 24.66
N ALA A 28 17.25 -2.10 24.86
CA ALA A 28 16.56 -1.16 24.02
C ALA A 28 17.28 0.18 24.17
N ASN A 29 18.13 0.51 23.20
CA ASN A 29 18.58 1.88 22.98
C ASN A 29 17.38 2.70 22.45
N ASN A 30 16.35 2.82 23.28
CA ASN A 30 15.09 3.53 23.03
C ASN A 30 15.23 5.06 23.21
N GLY A 31 16.46 5.56 23.32
CA GLY A 31 16.77 6.99 23.48
C GLY A 31 16.89 7.78 22.19
N TYR A 32 17.03 7.11 21.03
CA TYR A 32 17.17 7.78 19.72
C TYR A 32 15.83 7.98 18.99
N PHE A 33 14.88 7.05 19.14
CA PHE A 33 13.61 7.10 18.39
C PHE A 33 12.50 7.96 19.04
N SER A 34 12.66 8.39 20.30
CA SER A 34 11.66 9.25 20.96
C SER A 34 11.79 10.74 20.64
N LYS A 35 12.82 11.14 19.87
CA LYS A 35 13.09 12.55 19.52
C LYS A 35 12.68 12.97 18.11
N LEU A 36 12.13 12.08 17.30
CA LEU A 36 11.66 12.43 15.97
C LEU A 36 10.12 12.44 15.96
N LYS A 37 9.53 13.58 16.31
CA LYS A 37 8.32 13.96 15.57
C LYS A 37 8.83 14.37 14.19
N PRO A 38 8.49 13.66 13.11
CA PRO A 38 8.86 14.14 11.79
C PRO A 38 8.10 15.45 11.55
N GLU A 39 8.84 16.56 11.53
CA GLU A 39 8.37 17.80 10.92
C GLU A 39 7.99 17.49 9.46
N PRO A 40 6.95 18.12 8.89
CA PRO A 40 6.55 17.87 7.51
C PRO A 40 7.74 18.11 6.59
N VAL A 41 8.23 17.03 5.98
CA VAL A 41 9.37 17.07 5.09
C VAL A 41 8.86 17.36 3.70
N ASN A 42 9.34 18.45 3.09
CA ASN A 42 9.08 18.67 1.68
C ASN A 42 9.87 17.64 0.85
N TYR A 43 9.22 16.52 0.53
CA TYR A 43 9.80 15.40 -0.23
C TYR A 43 10.46 15.90 -1.53
N ALA A 44 9.81 16.83 -2.23
CA ALA A 44 10.31 17.49 -3.43
C ALA A 44 11.66 18.21 -3.22
N ALA A 45 11.78 18.95 -2.11
CA ALA A 45 12.97 19.73 -1.82
C ALA A 45 14.20 18.84 -1.51
N GLN A 46 13.97 17.63 -1.01
CA GLN A 46 15.05 16.69 -0.73
C GLN A 46 15.59 16.00 -2.00
N LEU A 47 14.87 16.05 -3.12
CA LEU A 47 15.31 15.49 -4.41
C LEU A 47 16.19 16.46 -5.22
N GLN A 48 16.28 17.72 -4.83
CA GLN A 48 16.94 18.76 -5.64
C GLN A 48 18.47 18.84 -5.48
N HIS A 49 19.07 18.06 -4.57
CA HIS A 49 20.52 18.02 -4.41
C HIS A 49 21.14 16.88 -5.22
N GLY A 50 21.44 17.16 -6.48
CA GLY A 50 22.13 16.24 -7.38
C GLY A 50 23.47 15.78 -6.81
N SER A 51 23.57 14.48 -6.58
CA SER A 51 24.82 13.81 -6.22
C SER A 51 25.07 12.63 -7.17
N THR A 52 26.22 11.96 -7.04
CA THR A 52 26.58 10.79 -7.85
C THR A 52 25.60 9.64 -7.58
N GLY A 53 25.15 8.93 -8.62
CA GLY A 53 24.02 7.97 -8.56
C GLY A 53 24.02 6.96 -7.39
N GLU A 54 25.17 6.45 -6.95
CA GLU A 54 25.23 5.52 -5.81
C GLU A 54 24.76 6.14 -4.48
N ARG A 55 25.04 7.44 -4.27
CA ARG A 55 24.64 8.16 -3.06
C ARG A 55 23.16 8.53 -3.07
N ASP A 56 22.60 8.77 -4.25
CA ASP A 56 21.17 9.04 -4.41
C ASP A 56 20.35 7.76 -4.15
N ASP A 57 20.84 6.60 -4.61
CA ASP A 57 20.22 5.29 -4.34
C ASP A 57 20.25 4.91 -2.85
N GLU A 58 21.38 5.14 -2.17
CA GLU A 58 21.50 4.89 -0.72
C GLU A 58 20.54 5.77 0.08
N ASN A 59 20.47 7.06 -0.25
CA ASN A 59 19.55 8.01 0.37
C ASN A 59 18.09 7.63 0.14
N LEU A 60 17.72 7.25 -1.09
CA LEU A 60 16.37 6.77 -1.40
C LEU A 60 16.02 5.53 -0.56
N ARG A 61 16.94 4.58 -0.42
CA ARG A 61 16.72 3.37 0.39
C ARG A 61 16.51 3.70 1.86
N GLU A 62 17.38 4.53 2.46
CA GLU A 62 17.26 4.94 3.86
C GLU A 62 15.95 5.70 4.13
N ARG A 63 15.58 6.62 3.24
CA ARG A 63 14.32 7.36 3.35
C ARG A 63 13.10 6.46 3.20
N THR A 64 13.15 5.50 2.27
CA THR A 64 12.10 4.51 2.07
C THR A 64 11.92 3.65 3.32
N GLU A 65 13.02 3.20 3.92
CA GLU A 65 13.00 2.46 5.20
C GLU A 65 12.34 3.27 6.30
N ALA A 66 12.79 4.51 6.49
CA ALA A 66 12.29 5.38 7.55
C ALA A 66 10.79 5.65 7.40
N LEU A 67 10.31 5.90 6.16
CA LEU A 67 8.90 6.08 5.86
C LEU A 67 8.08 4.82 6.15
N TYR A 68 8.58 3.66 5.73
CA TYR A 68 7.90 2.37 5.94
C TYR A 68 7.68 2.07 7.42
N GLU A 69 8.72 2.26 8.23
CA GLU A 69 8.67 2.04 9.68
C GLU A 69 7.82 3.10 10.40
N THR A 70 7.96 4.37 10.04
CA THR A 70 7.20 5.49 10.66
C THR A 70 5.70 5.35 10.44
N MET A 71 5.29 4.89 9.26
CA MET A 71 3.88 4.68 8.93
C MET A 71 3.33 3.32 9.40
N HIS A 72 4.18 2.46 9.95
CA HIS A 72 3.82 1.11 10.38
C HIS A 72 3.16 0.28 9.27
N LEU A 73 3.65 0.40 8.03
CA LEU A 73 3.01 -0.19 6.85
C LEU A 73 2.92 -1.72 6.90
N ALA A 74 3.90 -2.38 7.53
CA ALA A 74 3.89 -3.82 7.76
C ALA A 74 2.64 -4.27 8.54
N GLN A 75 2.21 -3.49 9.55
CA GLN A 75 1.06 -3.81 10.39
C GLN A 75 -0.26 -3.66 9.63
N MET A 76 -0.27 -2.86 8.56
CA MET A 76 -1.42 -2.70 7.67
C MET A 76 -1.40 -3.70 6.49
N GLY A 77 -0.41 -4.59 6.43
CA GLY A 77 -0.30 -5.65 5.44
C GLY A 77 0.39 -5.26 4.13
N LEU A 78 0.89 -4.03 3.98
CA LEU A 78 1.68 -3.66 2.81
C LEU A 78 3.10 -4.20 2.97
N SER A 79 3.55 -5.03 2.02
CA SER A 79 4.89 -5.60 2.09
C SER A 79 5.98 -4.55 1.86
N LYS A 80 7.13 -4.74 2.50
CA LYS A 80 8.30 -3.86 2.34
C LYS A 80 8.77 -3.78 0.89
N SER A 81 8.87 -4.93 0.20
CA SER A 81 9.28 -4.97 -1.21
C SER A 81 8.27 -4.26 -2.12
N THR A 82 6.96 -4.40 -1.88
CA THR A 82 5.92 -3.66 -2.62
C THR A 82 6.13 -2.15 -2.45
N PHE A 83 6.39 -1.70 -1.22
CA PHE A 83 6.61 -0.28 -0.94
C PHE A 83 7.92 0.23 -1.58
N GLU A 84 9.00 -0.54 -1.51
CA GLU A 84 10.27 -0.21 -2.18
C GLU A 84 10.10 -0.06 -3.70
N TYR A 85 9.38 -0.98 -4.35
CA TYR A 85 9.07 -0.84 -5.77
C TYR A 85 8.27 0.43 -6.07
N ALA A 86 7.27 0.73 -5.24
CA ALA A 86 6.48 1.94 -5.38
C ALA A 86 7.36 3.20 -5.28
N MET A 87 8.25 3.26 -4.28
CA MET A 87 9.13 4.40 -4.06
C MET A 87 10.17 4.57 -5.16
N LYS A 88 10.77 3.49 -5.67
CA LYS A 88 11.71 3.54 -6.80
C LYS A 88 11.09 4.15 -8.05
N GLY A 89 9.96 3.58 -8.51
CA GLY A 89 9.32 4.09 -9.72
C GLY A 89 8.71 5.47 -9.53
N PHE A 90 8.20 5.78 -8.33
CA PHE A 90 7.74 7.13 -7.99
C PHE A 90 8.86 8.16 -8.08
N ASP A 91 9.99 7.90 -7.43
CA ASP A 91 11.16 8.79 -7.43
C ASP A 91 11.66 9.03 -8.86
N HIS A 92 11.84 7.97 -9.64
CA HIS A 92 12.24 8.08 -11.05
C HIS A 92 11.27 8.94 -11.88
N LEU A 93 9.97 8.68 -11.79
CA LEU A 93 8.96 9.44 -12.55
C LEU A 93 8.88 10.90 -12.08
N LEU A 94 9.08 11.14 -10.79
CA LEU A 94 9.08 12.47 -10.19
C LEU A 94 10.27 13.31 -10.66
N GLN A 95 11.48 12.75 -10.65
CA GLN A 95 12.68 13.41 -11.20
C GLN A 95 12.52 13.75 -12.69
N ASN A 96 11.68 13.00 -13.42
CA ASN A 96 11.34 13.25 -14.82
C ASN A 96 10.10 14.15 -15.00
N GLY A 97 9.63 14.81 -13.94
CA GLY A 97 8.55 15.80 -13.98
C GLY A 97 7.17 15.25 -14.32
N LYS A 98 6.91 13.95 -14.03
CA LYS A 98 5.64 13.30 -14.40
C LYS A 98 4.46 13.65 -13.50
N PHE A 99 4.70 14.02 -12.25
CA PHE A 99 3.65 14.28 -11.29
C PHE A 99 3.61 15.76 -10.92
N LYS A 100 2.40 16.32 -10.82
CA LYS A 100 2.18 17.67 -10.33
C LYS A 100 2.15 17.73 -8.81
N ASN A 101 1.72 16.64 -8.18
CA ASN A 101 1.72 16.48 -6.75
C ASN A 101 2.77 15.44 -6.38
N GLU A 102 3.81 15.92 -5.71
CA GLU A 102 5.03 15.20 -5.40
C GLU A 102 5.00 14.55 -4.01
N SER A 103 3.89 14.72 -3.27
CA SER A 103 3.74 14.24 -1.89
C SER A 103 2.78 13.08 -1.76
N ILE A 104 1.88 12.86 -2.71
CA ILE A 104 0.85 11.82 -2.63
C ILE A 104 1.16 10.66 -3.58
N ILE A 105 1.21 9.45 -3.01
CA ILE A 105 1.24 8.19 -3.75
C ILE A 105 0.10 7.28 -3.32
N SER A 106 -0.55 6.63 -4.28
CA SER A 106 -1.51 5.55 -4.03
C SER A 106 -0.89 4.21 -4.44
N ILE A 107 -1.04 3.19 -3.62
CA ILE A 107 -0.54 1.83 -3.86
C ILE A 107 -1.72 0.87 -3.76
N ALA A 108 -2.05 0.19 -4.87
CA ALA A 108 -2.99 -0.92 -4.90
C ALA A 108 -2.22 -2.24 -4.98
N ASP A 109 -2.10 -2.94 -3.86
CA ASP A 109 -1.39 -4.21 -3.78
C ASP A 109 -2.32 -5.38 -4.12
N LEU A 110 -2.37 -5.77 -5.40
CA LEU A 110 -3.18 -6.88 -5.86
C LEU A 110 -2.55 -8.25 -5.59
N SER A 111 -1.35 -8.31 -4.99
CA SER A 111 -0.81 -9.56 -4.43
C SER A 111 -1.55 -9.97 -3.15
N LEU A 112 -2.27 -9.04 -2.51
CA LEU A 112 -3.17 -9.34 -1.39
C LEU A 112 -4.55 -9.81 -1.86
N PRO A 113 -5.23 -10.68 -1.10
CA PRO A 113 -6.58 -11.11 -1.44
C PRO A 113 -7.56 -9.94 -1.42
N SER A 114 -8.59 -10.01 -2.25
CA SER A 114 -9.62 -8.95 -2.36
C SER A 114 -10.49 -8.81 -1.11
N THR A 115 -10.33 -9.70 -0.14
CA THR A 115 -10.91 -9.64 1.20
C THR A 115 -10.14 -8.72 2.15
N GLU A 116 -8.98 -8.22 1.75
CA GLU A 116 -8.12 -7.35 2.56
C GLU A 116 -8.15 -5.89 2.08
N LYS A 117 -7.86 -4.99 3.01
CA LYS A 117 -7.67 -3.57 2.71
C LYS A 117 -6.32 -3.38 2.04
N ARG A 118 -6.33 -3.44 0.71
CA ARG A 118 -5.14 -3.49 -0.15
C ARG A 118 -4.92 -2.24 -1.02
N LEU A 119 -5.67 -1.17 -0.78
CA LEU A 119 -5.37 0.17 -1.29
C LEU A 119 -4.83 1.03 -0.16
N PHE A 120 -3.69 1.65 -0.40
CA PHE A 120 -3.03 2.59 0.48
C PHE A 120 -2.93 3.93 -0.24
N VAL A 121 -3.40 5.02 0.38
CA VAL A 121 -3.16 6.39 -0.10
C VAL A 121 -2.30 7.07 0.94
N ILE A 122 -1.11 7.49 0.55
CA ILE A 122 -0.04 7.91 1.45
C ILE A 122 0.34 9.36 1.15
N ASP A 123 0.46 10.15 2.21
CA ASP A 123 1.14 11.44 2.20
C ASP A 123 2.57 11.25 2.69
N LEU A 124 3.51 11.30 1.75
CA LEU A 124 4.94 11.14 1.99
C LEU A 124 5.52 12.34 2.76
N SER A 125 4.96 13.54 2.59
CA SER A 125 5.44 14.74 3.27
C SER A 125 5.14 14.70 4.77
N GLN A 126 4.00 14.11 5.12
CA GLN A 126 3.54 13.94 6.50
C GLN A 126 3.88 12.57 7.09
N ALA A 127 4.50 11.68 6.30
CA ALA A 127 4.71 10.27 6.64
C ALA A 127 3.42 9.63 7.20
N LYS A 128 2.31 9.75 6.46
CA LYS A 128 0.98 9.36 6.93
C LYS A 128 0.18 8.58 5.90
N VAL A 129 -0.43 7.49 6.33
CA VAL A 129 -1.48 6.80 5.56
C VAL A 129 -2.79 7.57 5.70
N LEU A 130 -3.26 8.16 4.60
CA LEU A 130 -4.54 8.89 4.53
C LEU A 130 -5.73 7.94 4.41
N PHE A 131 -5.58 6.87 3.64
CA PHE A 131 -6.60 5.85 3.45
C PHE A 131 -5.97 4.45 3.38
N ASN A 132 -6.55 3.49 4.09
CA ASN A 132 -6.31 2.05 3.90
C ASN A 132 -7.68 1.36 3.72
N THR A 133 -7.96 0.85 2.52
CA THR A 133 -9.29 0.31 2.17
C THR A 133 -9.27 -0.73 1.06
N TYR A 134 -10.44 -1.26 0.71
CA TYR A 134 -10.63 -2.23 -0.36
C TYR A 134 -10.50 -1.59 -1.75
N VAL A 135 -9.98 -2.34 -2.71
CA VAL A 135 -10.00 -2.00 -4.14
C VAL A 135 -10.23 -3.26 -4.97
N ALA A 136 -11.17 -3.21 -5.91
CA ALA A 136 -11.47 -4.32 -6.82
C ALA A 136 -10.47 -4.39 -7.98
N HIS A 137 -10.28 -5.60 -8.52
CA HIS A 137 -9.55 -5.86 -9.75
C HIS A 137 -10.50 -6.33 -10.86
N GLY A 138 -9.97 -6.51 -12.08
CA GLY A 138 -10.71 -7.02 -13.25
C GLY A 138 -11.17 -8.47 -13.10
N VAL A 139 -12.36 -8.79 -13.60
CA VAL A 139 -13.00 -10.11 -13.44
C VAL A 139 -12.17 -11.28 -13.97
N ASN A 140 -11.41 -11.04 -15.04
CA ASN A 140 -10.53 -12.04 -15.64
C ASN A 140 -9.12 -12.06 -15.01
N SER A 141 -8.84 -11.20 -14.03
CA SER A 141 -7.58 -11.24 -13.28
C SER A 141 -7.58 -12.32 -12.21
N GLY A 142 -8.75 -12.77 -11.76
CA GLY A 142 -8.89 -13.83 -10.76
C GLY A 142 -10.14 -13.63 -9.91
N LYS A 143 -10.29 -14.43 -8.84
CA LYS A 143 -11.48 -14.41 -7.97
C LYS A 143 -11.20 -13.69 -6.65
N VAL A 144 -10.59 -14.37 -5.70
CA VAL A 144 -10.13 -13.76 -4.45
C VAL A 144 -8.80 -13.04 -4.71
N MET A 145 -7.85 -13.77 -5.29
CA MET A 145 -6.53 -13.28 -5.70
C MET A 145 -6.55 -12.81 -7.16
N ALA A 146 -5.87 -11.71 -7.47
CA ALA A 146 -5.50 -11.41 -8.85
C ALA A 146 -4.21 -12.16 -9.19
N ARG A 147 -4.23 -12.94 -10.26
CA ARG A 147 -3.12 -13.77 -10.74
C ARG A 147 -2.75 -13.48 -12.18
N GLU A 148 -3.66 -12.89 -12.96
CA GLU A 148 -3.44 -12.58 -14.36
C GLU A 148 -3.68 -11.11 -14.66
N PHE A 149 -2.79 -10.52 -15.44
CA PHE A 149 -2.83 -9.11 -15.77
C PHE A 149 -2.73 -8.92 -17.28
N SER A 150 -3.27 -7.81 -17.79
CA SER A 150 -3.16 -7.52 -19.22
C SER A 150 -3.31 -6.04 -19.51
N ASN A 151 -2.52 -5.61 -20.49
CA ASN A 151 -2.62 -4.31 -21.13
C ASN A 151 -3.55 -4.33 -22.37
N GLN A 152 -4.07 -5.49 -22.77
CA GLN A 152 -4.83 -5.63 -24.01
C GLN A 152 -6.26 -5.12 -23.86
N PRO A 153 -6.81 -4.42 -24.87
CA PRO A 153 -8.23 -4.09 -24.95
C PRO A 153 -9.11 -5.33 -24.80
N SER A 154 -10.28 -5.15 -24.17
CA SER A 154 -11.29 -6.20 -23.98
C SER A 154 -10.83 -7.47 -23.22
N SER A 155 -9.66 -7.44 -22.58
CA SER A 155 -9.16 -8.55 -21.76
C SER A 155 -9.94 -8.74 -20.45
N TYR A 156 -10.60 -7.68 -19.97
CA TYR A 156 -11.25 -7.58 -18.64
C TYR A 156 -10.33 -7.89 -17.46
N LYS A 157 -9.01 -7.74 -17.66
CA LYS A 157 -7.97 -7.88 -16.65
C LYS A 157 -7.47 -6.51 -16.23
N SER A 158 -7.06 -6.37 -14.98
CA SER A 158 -6.29 -5.20 -14.54
C SER A 158 -4.90 -5.22 -15.20
N SER A 159 -4.33 -4.04 -15.43
CA SER A 159 -2.91 -3.87 -15.81
C SER A 159 -2.12 -3.42 -14.59
N LEU A 160 -0.90 -3.93 -14.43
CA LEU A 160 0.03 -3.53 -13.36
C LEU A 160 0.75 -2.23 -13.72
N GLY A 161 1.59 -1.74 -12.81
CA GLY A 161 2.53 -0.66 -13.07
C GLY A 161 2.07 0.71 -12.59
N PHE A 162 2.79 1.73 -13.06
CA PHE A 162 2.60 3.12 -12.65
C PHE A 162 1.60 3.87 -13.53
N TYR A 163 0.77 4.69 -12.89
CA TYR A 163 -0.25 5.51 -13.52
C TYR A 163 -0.16 6.95 -13.03
N GLU A 164 -0.46 7.90 -13.92
CA GLU A 164 -0.79 9.27 -13.53
C GLU A 164 -2.31 9.40 -13.35
N THR A 165 -2.74 10.00 -12.25
CA THR A 165 -4.14 10.37 -12.04
C THR A 165 -4.44 11.69 -12.74
N LEU A 166 -5.51 11.74 -13.53
CA LEU A 166 -5.83 12.91 -14.35
C LEU A 166 -7.03 13.70 -13.76
N SER A 167 -7.83 14.27 -14.65
CA SER A 167 -9.08 14.95 -14.33
C SER A 167 -10.20 13.95 -14.03
N THR A 168 -11.21 14.43 -13.31
CA THR A 168 -12.43 13.70 -13.03
C THR A 168 -13.50 13.98 -14.07
N TYR A 169 -14.45 13.06 -14.23
CA TYR A 169 -15.63 13.27 -15.07
C TYR A 169 -16.84 12.51 -14.50
N MET A 170 -18.02 12.84 -15.00
CA MET A 170 -19.26 12.11 -14.72
C MET A 170 -19.53 11.14 -15.88
N GLY A 171 -19.54 9.83 -15.61
CA GLY A 171 -19.80 8.79 -16.60
C GLY A 171 -20.80 7.74 -16.11
N GLY A 172 -20.84 6.57 -16.77
CA GLY A 172 -21.75 5.47 -16.40
C GLY A 172 -21.55 4.91 -14.99
N HIS A 173 -20.37 5.12 -14.39
CA HIS A 173 -20.07 4.79 -12.99
C HIS A 173 -20.19 5.99 -12.04
N GLY A 174 -20.80 7.09 -12.49
CA GLY A 174 -20.88 8.35 -11.74
C GLY A 174 -19.57 9.12 -11.77
N TYR A 175 -19.20 9.71 -10.63
CA TYR A 175 -17.98 10.50 -10.47
C TYR A 175 -16.74 9.59 -10.49
N SER A 176 -15.93 9.74 -11.53
CA SER A 176 -14.80 8.86 -11.84
C SER A 176 -13.53 9.65 -12.11
N LEU A 177 -12.38 9.04 -11.83
CA LEU A 177 -11.05 9.59 -12.05
C LEU A 177 -10.39 8.90 -13.25
N LYS A 178 -9.99 9.69 -14.25
CA LYS A 178 -9.22 9.19 -15.39
C LYS A 178 -7.80 8.80 -14.98
N LEU A 179 -7.29 7.74 -15.58
CA LEU A 179 -5.94 7.24 -15.36
C LEU A 179 -5.18 7.20 -16.69
N GLU A 180 -3.90 7.54 -16.65
CA GLU A 180 -2.95 7.37 -17.76
C GLU A 180 -1.90 6.33 -17.36
N GLY A 181 -1.61 5.38 -18.23
CA GLY A 181 -0.59 4.36 -17.97
C GLY A 181 0.78 4.88 -18.37
N LEU A 182 1.78 4.75 -17.49
CA LEU A 182 3.11 5.36 -17.68
C LEU A 182 4.16 4.37 -18.18
N GLU A 183 3.83 3.10 -18.33
CA GLU A 183 4.77 2.05 -18.72
C GLU A 183 4.40 1.43 -20.07
N LYS A 184 5.24 1.72 -21.08
CA LYS A 184 5.06 1.23 -22.44
C LYS A 184 5.01 -0.30 -22.49
N GLY A 185 3.98 -0.85 -23.14
CA GLY A 185 3.74 -2.29 -23.23
C GLY A 185 3.15 -2.94 -21.97
N ILE A 186 3.21 -2.28 -20.81
CA ILE A 186 2.73 -2.81 -19.52
C ILE A 186 1.33 -2.27 -19.17
N ASN A 187 1.14 -0.96 -19.29
CA ASN A 187 -0.15 -0.32 -19.00
C ASN A 187 -0.47 0.91 -19.89
N ASP A 188 0.34 1.21 -20.90
CA ASP A 188 0.16 2.32 -21.84
C ASP A 188 -1.15 2.33 -22.65
N ASN A 189 -1.97 1.27 -22.58
CA ASN A 189 -3.32 1.28 -23.15
C ASN A 189 -4.42 1.63 -22.12
N ALA A 190 -4.09 1.90 -20.86
CA ALA A 190 -5.06 2.10 -19.78
C ALA A 190 -6.12 3.17 -20.11
N ASN A 191 -5.68 4.35 -20.56
CA ASN A 191 -6.60 5.44 -20.92
C ASN A 191 -7.49 5.04 -22.11
N ARG A 192 -6.90 4.46 -23.17
CA ARG A 192 -7.60 3.95 -24.36
C ARG A 192 -8.62 2.87 -24.02
N ARG A 193 -8.35 2.08 -22.99
CA ARG A 193 -9.23 1.03 -22.45
C ARG A 193 -10.30 1.57 -21.51
N ALA A 194 -10.38 2.88 -21.32
CA ALA A 194 -11.26 3.54 -20.36
C ALA A 194 -11.09 3.01 -18.93
N ILE A 195 -9.85 2.67 -18.54
CA ILE A 195 -9.52 2.30 -17.15
C ILE A 195 -9.56 3.57 -16.29
N VAL A 196 -10.43 3.55 -15.29
CA VAL A 196 -10.70 4.68 -14.41
C VAL A 196 -10.85 4.21 -12.97
N MET A 197 -10.65 5.09 -11.99
CA MET A 197 -11.01 4.81 -10.60
C MET A 197 -12.43 5.32 -10.33
N HIS A 198 -13.31 4.47 -9.80
CA HIS A 198 -14.73 4.77 -9.64
C HIS A 198 -15.37 4.04 -8.45
N ALA A 199 -16.58 4.45 -8.05
CA ALA A 199 -17.36 3.76 -7.03
C ALA A 199 -17.95 2.45 -7.56
N ALA A 200 -18.08 1.44 -6.69
CA ALA A 200 -18.86 0.25 -6.99
C ALA A 200 -19.56 -0.29 -5.76
N ALA A 201 -20.88 -0.50 -5.87
CA ALA A 201 -21.69 -1.13 -4.83
C ALA A 201 -21.17 -2.53 -4.46
N TYR A 202 -20.49 -3.22 -5.39
CA TYR A 202 -19.91 -4.54 -5.15
C TYR A 202 -18.58 -4.52 -4.38
N VAL A 203 -18.09 -3.36 -3.93
CA VAL A 203 -16.89 -3.25 -3.10
C VAL A 203 -17.31 -2.98 -1.66
N ASN A 204 -17.74 -4.03 -0.97
CA ASN A 204 -18.24 -3.96 0.39
C ASN A 204 -18.01 -5.28 1.17
N GLU A 205 -17.95 -5.18 2.50
CA GLU A 205 -17.72 -6.32 3.39
C GLU A 205 -18.87 -7.34 3.45
N ALA A 206 -20.10 -6.93 3.13
CA ALA A 206 -21.23 -7.87 3.12
C ALA A 206 -21.05 -8.94 2.05
N LEU A 207 -20.47 -8.60 0.89
CA LEU A 207 -20.11 -9.58 -0.14
C LEU A 207 -18.94 -10.49 0.30
N ILE A 208 -17.97 -9.96 1.05
CA ILE A 208 -16.94 -10.82 1.65
C ILE A 208 -17.61 -11.87 2.55
N LYS A 209 -18.56 -11.47 3.39
CA LYS A 209 -19.28 -12.40 4.29
C LYS A 209 -20.17 -13.39 3.54
N SER A 210 -20.84 -12.98 2.46
CA SER A 210 -21.81 -13.83 1.76
C SER A 210 -21.20 -14.77 0.73
N GLN A 211 -20.13 -14.36 0.04
CA GLN A 211 -19.52 -15.11 -1.05
C GLN A 211 -18.00 -15.28 -0.95
N GLY A 212 -17.35 -14.68 0.05
CA GLY A 212 -15.91 -14.83 0.31
C GLY A 212 -14.98 -13.86 -0.45
N PHE A 213 -15.51 -12.88 -1.18
CA PHE A 213 -14.73 -11.87 -1.91
C PHE A 213 -15.61 -10.67 -2.30
N ILE A 214 -14.99 -9.48 -2.48
CA ILE A 214 -15.67 -8.34 -3.12
C ILE A 214 -15.92 -8.60 -4.61
N GLY A 215 -16.83 -7.87 -5.24
CA GLY A 215 -17.02 -7.95 -6.69
C GLY A 215 -15.81 -7.47 -7.49
N ARG A 216 -15.89 -7.65 -8.81
CA ARG A 216 -14.80 -7.39 -9.75
C ARG A 216 -15.29 -6.52 -10.90
N SER A 217 -14.41 -5.66 -11.39
CA SER A 217 -14.67 -4.74 -12.50
C SER A 217 -14.27 -5.37 -13.84
N TRP A 218 -14.21 -4.58 -14.90
CA TRP A 218 -13.62 -4.97 -16.19
C TRP A 218 -12.16 -4.51 -16.36
N GLY A 219 -11.47 -4.26 -15.24
CA GLY A 219 -10.06 -3.88 -15.19
C GLY A 219 -9.81 -2.64 -14.31
N CYS A 220 -10.83 -1.79 -14.14
CA CYS A 220 -10.82 -0.60 -13.30
C CYS A 220 -10.54 -0.90 -11.82
N PRO A 221 -9.68 -0.12 -11.13
CA PRO A 221 -9.63 -0.11 -9.68
C PRO A 221 -10.93 0.50 -9.12
N ALA A 222 -11.86 -0.33 -8.66
CA ALA A 222 -13.14 0.14 -8.11
C ALA A 222 -13.10 0.23 -6.57
N LEU A 223 -13.74 1.26 -6.02
CA LEU A 223 -13.67 1.66 -4.62
C LEU A 223 -15.02 1.50 -3.89
N PRO A 224 -15.01 1.39 -2.54
CA PRO A 224 -16.24 1.46 -1.75
C PRO A 224 -16.99 2.78 -1.95
N GLU A 225 -18.32 2.72 -2.05
CA GLU A 225 -19.19 3.89 -2.28
C GLU A 225 -19.08 4.97 -1.19
N LYS A 226 -18.67 4.61 0.03
CA LYS A 226 -18.47 5.58 1.12
C LYS A 226 -17.15 6.35 1.00
N LEU A 227 -16.15 5.81 0.31
CA LEU A 227 -14.77 6.32 0.33
C LEU A 227 -14.28 6.85 -1.02
N TYR A 228 -14.94 6.50 -2.13
CA TYR A 228 -14.46 6.88 -3.47
C TYR A 228 -14.33 8.39 -3.67
N LYS A 229 -15.29 9.21 -3.22
CA LYS A 229 -15.24 10.68 -3.38
C LYS A 229 -14.07 11.30 -2.60
N PRO A 230 -13.91 11.03 -1.29
CA PRO A 230 -12.74 11.48 -0.54
C PRO A 230 -11.43 11.06 -1.21
N ILE A 231 -11.28 9.78 -1.58
CA ILE A 231 -10.07 9.26 -2.21
C ILE A 231 -9.80 9.97 -3.54
N ILE A 232 -10.76 9.99 -4.46
CA ILE A 232 -10.61 10.64 -5.78
C ILE A 232 -10.28 12.13 -5.62
N ASN A 233 -10.87 12.83 -4.65
CA ASN A 233 -10.57 14.23 -4.42
C ASN A 233 -9.16 14.45 -3.87
N THR A 234 -8.65 13.53 -3.06
CA THR A 234 -7.27 13.56 -2.57
C THR A 234 -6.26 13.30 -3.68
N ILE A 235 -6.58 12.40 -4.61
CA ILE A 235 -5.60 11.89 -5.59
C ILE A 235 -5.79 12.43 -7.01
N LYS A 236 -6.77 13.28 -7.29
CA LYS A 236 -6.96 13.83 -8.66
C LYS A 236 -5.88 14.86 -9.02
N GLY A 237 -5.60 15.00 -10.31
CA GLY A 237 -4.81 16.13 -10.83
C GLY A 237 -3.30 15.96 -10.79
N GLY A 238 -2.80 14.75 -11.01
CA GLY A 238 -1.38 14.48 -11.26
C GLY A 238 -0.63 13.90 -10.07
N THR A 239 -1.25 12.95 -9.35
CA THR A 239 -0.57 12.11 -8.34
C THR A 239 -0.18 10.77 -8.95
N CYS A 240 0.66 10.01 -8.24
CA CYS A 240 1.02 8.66 -8.61
C CYS A 240 -0.02 7.64 -8.11
N LEU A 241 -0.40 6.70 -8.97
CA LEU A 241 -1.02 5.43 -8.58
C LEU A 241 -0.12 4.28 -9.07
N PHE A 242 0.30 3.44 -8.13
CA PHE A 242 1.03 2.22 -8.41
C PHE A 242 0.12 1.00 -8.18
N ILE A 243 -0.08 0.17 -9.21
CA ILE A 243 -0.83 -1.09 -9.08
C ILE A 243 0.18 -2.23 -9.13
N TYR A 244 0.34 -2.92 -8.01
CA TYR A 244 1.27 -4.04 -7.86
C TYR A 244 0.56 -5.39 -7.93
N GLY A 245 1.28 -6.41 -8.37
CA GLY A 245 0.89 -7.82 -8.30
C GLY A 245 2.12 -8.71 -8.49
N GLU A 246 2.07 -9.93 -7.95
CA GLU A 246 3.15 -10.93 -8.10
C GLU A 246 3.17 -11.53 -9.52
N ASP A 247 3.65 -10.75 -10.49
CA ASP A 247 3.78 -11.18 -11.88
C ASP A 247 5.26 -11.13 -12.32
N LYS A 248 5.83 -12.29 -12.63
CA LYS A 248 7.25 -12.41 -13.00
C LYS A 248 7.61 -11.65 -14.28
N SER A 249 6.65 -11.53 -15.21
CA SER A 249 6.87 -10.80 -16.46
C SER A 249 6.97 -9.30 -16.18
N TYR A 250 6.05 -8.76 -15.38
CA TYR A 250 6.10 -7.37 -14.94
C TYR A 250 7.37 -7.06 -14.16
N LEU A 251 7.70 -7.90 -13.16
CA LEU A 251 8.87 -7.73 -12.32
C LEU A 251 10.19 -7.69 -13.11
N SER A 252 10.28 -8.43 -14.23
CA SER A 252 11.47 -8.45 -15.08
C SER A 252 11.49 -7.39 -16.19
N GLN A 253 10.33 -6.90 -16.63
CA GLN A 253 10.23 -5.99 -17.78
C GLN A 253 10.07 -4.52 -17.40
N SER A 254 9.53 -4.22 -16.21
CA SER A 254 9.33 -2.84 -15.78
C SER A 254 10.69 -2.17 -15.61
N LYS A 255 10.91 -1.10 -16.39
CA LYS A 255 12.12 -0.29 -16.28
C LYS A 255 12.13 0.53 -15.00
N LEU A 256 10.97 0.86 -14.44
CA LEU A 256 10.82 1.77 -13.31
C LEU A 256 11.15 1.13 -11.96
N ILE A 257 10.95 -0.18 -11.82
CA ILE A 257 11.30 -0.90 -10.58
C ILE A 257 12.69 -1.56 -10.64
N ASN A 258 13.25 -1.65 -11.85
CA ASN A 258 14.59 -2.17 -12.15
C ASN A 258 15.59 -1.06 -12.53
N THR A 259 15.26 0.20 -12.24
CA THR A 259 16.21 1.31 -12.28
C THR A 259 17.26 1.16 -11.19
#